data_AF-A0A2V2RFL7-F1
#
_entry.id   AF-A0A2V2RFL7-F1
#
_cell.length_a   1.000
_cell.length_b   1.000
_cell.length_c   1.000
_cell.angle_alpha   90.00
_cell.angle_beta   90.00
_cell.angle_gamma   90.00
#
_symmetry.space_group_name_H-M   'P 1'
#
loop_
_entity.id
_entity.type
_entity.pdbx_description
1 polymer ?
#
loop_
_entity_poly.entity_id
_entity_poly.type
_entity_poly.pdbx_seq_one_letter_code
_entity_poly.pdbx_strand_id
1 'polypeptide(L)' 'MLEYIWLIPVLPAVGALINGLFGKKLPKNFIHILACGVVGLAFILSVICVANIASLDREHRVYEKDYYTWIPGG' A
#
# COMPACT_ATOMS: atom_id res chain seq x y z
N MET A 1 7.19 1.23 11.39
CA MET A 1 6.68 1.06 10.01
C MET A 1 5.22 0.64 9.94
N LEU A 2 4.74 -0.16 10.91
CA LEU A 2 3.36 -0.62 10.97
C LEU A 2 2.30 0.50 10.94
N GLU A 3 2.60 1.67 11.51
CA GLU A 3 1.71 2.84 11.44
C GLU A 3 1.41 3.34 10.02
N TYR A 4 2.30 3.04 9.07
CA TYR A 4 2.22 3.42 7.66
C TYR A 4 1.68 2.29 6.77
N ILE A 5 1.10 1.23 7.34
CA ILE A 5 0.57 0.07 6.60
C ILE A 5 -0.49 0.47 5.56
N TRP A 6 -1.19 1.59 5.77
CA TRP A 6 -2.15 2.16 4.81
C TRP A 6 -1.51 2.60 3.48
N LEU A 7 -0.20 2.83 3.42
CA LEU A 7 0.50 3.15 2.18
C LEU A 7 0.52 1.97 1.20
N ILE A 8 0.45 0.73 1.70
CA ILE A 8 0.49 -0.48 0.89
C ILE A 8 -0.65 -0.50 -0.15
N PRO A 9 -1.94 -0.29 0.22
CA PRO A 9 -3.01 -0.17 -0.77
C PRO A 9 -3.06 1.20 -1.47
N VAL A 10 -2.64 2.29 -0.80
CA VAL A 10 -2.73 3.63 -1.39
C VAL A 10 -1.75 3.84 -2.54
N LEU A 11 -0.53 3.31 -2.45
CA LEU A 11 0.47 3.45 -3.53
C LEU A 11 -0.03 2.87 -4.87
N PRO A 12 -0.49 1.61 -4.94
CA PRO A 12 -1.13 1.06 -6.14
C PRO A 12 -2.36 1.86 -6.58
N ALA A 13 -3.21 2.29 -5.65
CA ALA A 13 -4.41 3.06 -5.98
C ALA A 13 -4.07 4.41 -6.63
N VAL A 14 -3.04 5.12 -6.13
CA VAL A 14 -2.55 6.36 -6.72
C VAL A 14 -1.97 6.10 -8.12
N GLY A 15 -1.16 5.06 -8.30
CA GLY A 15 -0.65 4.70 -9.63
C GLY A 15 -1.77 4.33 -10.61
N ALA A 16 -2.78 3.60 -10.15
CA ALA A 16 -3.97 3.28 -10.94
C ALA A 16 -4.78 4.54 -11.30
N LEU A 17 -4.96 5.47 -10.36
CA LEU A 17 -5.64 6.74 -10.59
C LEU A 17 -4.91 7.60 -11.64
N ILE A 18 -3.58 7.72 -11.53
CA ILE A 18 -2.77 8.48 -12.49
C ILE A 18 -2.84 7.84 -13.88
N ASN A 19 -2.66 6.52 -13.97
CA ASN A 19 -2.73 5.80 -15.25
C ASN A 19 -4.14 5.82 -15.85
N GLY A 20 -5.18 5.72 -15.03
CA GLY A 20 -6.58 5.78 -15.47
C GLY A 20 -6.98 7.15 -16.00
N LEU A 21 -6.61 8.23 -15.31
CA LEU A 21 -6.97 9.61 -15.68
C LEU A 21 -6.09 10.18 -16.79
N PHE A 22 -4.78 9.94 -16.74
CA PHE A 22 -3.81 10.62 -17.58
C PHE A 22 -3.02 9.68 -18.51
N GLY A 23 -3.18 8.36 -18.41
CA GLY A 23 -2.38 7.40 -19.17
C GLY A 23 -2.41 7.59 -20.69
N LYS A 24 -3.50 8.10 -21.27
CA LYS A 24 -3.55 8.41 -22.72
C LYS A 24 -2.67 9.61 -23.12
N LYS A 25 -2.35 10.50 -22.18
CA LYS A 25 -1.56 11.72 -22.39
C LYS A 25 -0.09 11.56 -21.99
N LEU A 26 0.26 10.46 -21.33
CA LEU A 26 1.59 10.22 -20.78
C LEU A 26 2.42 9.30 -21.70
N PRO A 27 3.75 9.41 -21.69
CA PRO A 27 4.62 8.48 -22.43
C PRO A 27 4.47 7.04 -21.91
N LYS A 28 4.48 6.06 -22.82
CA LYS A 28 4.35 4.63 -22.45
C LYS A 28 5.37 4.20 -21.40
N ASN A 29 6.64 4.59 -21.55
CA ASN A 29 7.69 4.24 -20.60
C ASN A 29 7.39 4.74 -19.18
N PHE A 30 6.84 5.95 -19.07
CA PHE A 30 6.48 6.52 -17.77
C PHE A 30 5.37 5.73 -17.08
N ILE A 31 4.32 5.37 -17.83
CA ILE A 31 3.18 4.58 -17.33
C ILE A 31 3.64 3.21 -16.81
N HIS A 32 4.52 2.54 -17.55
CA HIS A 32 5.07 1.25 -17.15
C HIS A 32 5.93 1.35 -15.89
N ILE A 33 6.84 2.32 -15.82
CA ILE A 33 7.68 2.55 -14.64
C ILE A 33 6.81 2.91 -13.44
N LEU A 34 5.81 3.76 -13.61
CA LEU A 34 4.90 4.16 -12.54
C LEU A 34 4.12 2.95 -12.02
N ALA A 35 3.47 2.20 -12.90
CA ALA A 35 2.65 1.04 -12.54
C ALA A 35 3.46 -0.02 -11.78
N CYS A 36 4.61 -0.42 -12.31
CA CYS A 36 5.47 -1.39 -11.65
C CYS A 36 6.12 -0.82 -10.39
N GLY A 37 6.50 0.46 -10.41
CA GLY A 37 7.17 1.15 -9.31
C GLY A 37 6.29 1.26 -8.08
N VAL A 38 5.03 1.67 -8.22
CA VAL A 38 4.13 1.79 -7.05
C VAL A 38 3.83 0.43 -6.41
N VAL A 39 3.68 -0.63 -7.20
CA VAL A 39 3.46 -1.99 -6.70
C VAL A 39 4.74 -2.55 -6.06
N GLY A 40 5.90 -2.32 -6.68
CA GLY A 40 7.20 -2.71 -6.13
C GLY A 40 7.49 -2.02 -4.79
N LEU A 41 7.20 -0.73 -4.68
CA LEU A 41 7.33 0.00 -3.41
C LEU A 41 6.36 -0.52 -2.35
N ALA A 42 5.10 -0.80 -2.71
CA ALA A 42 4.13 -1.40 -1.80
C ALA A 42 4.57 -2.79 -1.32
N PHE A 43 5.20 -3.59 -2.18
CA PHE A 43 5.79 -4.88 -1.82
C PHE A 43 6.94 -4.72 -0.82
N ILE A 44 7.87 -3.79 -1.06
CA ILE A 44 8.98 -3.50 -0.12
C ILE A 44 8.43 -3.10 1.25
N LEU A 45 7.43 -2.20 1.30
CA LEU A 45 6.77 -1.82 2.55
C LEU A 45 6.11 -3.02 3.25
N SER A 46 5.48 -3.92 2.48
CA SER A 46 4.87 -5.15 3.02
C SER A 46 5.92 -6.06 3.66
N VAL A 47 7.05 -6.30 2.99
CA VAL A 47 8.17 -7.10 3.52
C VAL A 47 8.70 -6.49 4.82
N ILE A 48 8.88 -5.17 4.85
CA ILE A 48 9.33 -4.46 6.06
C ILE A 48 8.30 -4.63 7.18
N CYS A 49 7.00 -4.48 6.91
CA CYS A 49 5.96 -4.66 7.92
C CYS A 49 5.94 -6.08 8.48
N VAL A 50 6.03 -7.10 7.62
CA VAL A 50 6.11 -8.50 8.04
C VAL A 50 7.35 -8.77 8.89
N ALA A 51 8.51 -8.23 8.51
CA ALA A 51 9.75 -8.35 9.29
C ALA A 51 9.61 -7.70 10.68
N ASN A 52 8.97 -6.52 10.76
CA ASN A 52 8.68 -5.86 12.04
C ASN A 52 7.76 -6.74 12.91
N ILE A 53 6.67 -7.26 12.36
CA ILE A 53 5.75 -8.14 13.11
C ILE A 53 6.47 -9.42 13.57
N ALA A 54 7.31 -10.01 12.73
CA ALA A 54 8.07 -11.21 13.06
C ALA A 54 9.08 -10.99 14.21
N SER A 55 9.61 -9.77 14.34
CA SER A 55 10.51 -9.40 15.44
C SER A 55 9.81 -9.16 16.78
N LEU A 56 8.47 -9.08 16.82
CA LEU A 56 7.72 -8.91 18.06
C LEU A 56 7.62 -10.25 18.82
N ASP A 57 7.46 -10.14 20.14
CA ASP A 57 7.10 -11.25 21.02
C ASP A 57 5.83 -11.92 20.53
N ARG A 58 5.70 -13.23 20.77
CA ARG A 58 4.61 -14.05 20.20
C ARG A 58 3.22 -13.47 20.47
N GLU A 59 3.03 -12.89 21.66
CA GLU A 59 1.75 -12.30 22.09
C GLU A 59 1.40 -11.01 21.34
N HIS A 60 2.38 -10.34 20.74
CA HIS A 60 2.24 -9.04 20.08
C HIS A 60 2.36 -9.12 18.54
N ARG A 61 2.33 -10.32 17.95
CA ARG A 61 2.47 -10.53 16.49
C ARG A 61 1.20 -10.20 15.68
N VAL A 62 0.22 -9.58 16.30
CA VAL A 62 -0.97 -9.07 15.63
C VAL A 62 -0.93 -7.55 15.72
N TYR A 63 -0.93 -6.90 14.55
CA TYR A 63 -1.06 -5.46 14.45
C TYR A 63 -2.36 -5.14 13.71
N GLU A 64 -3.29 -4.52 14.43
CA GLU A 64 -4.57 -4.08 13.92
C GLU A 64 -4.68 -2.56 14.08
N LYS A 65 -5.20 -1.90 13.06
CA LYS A 65 -5.40 -0.45 13.06
C LYS A 65 -6.71 -0.11 12.39
N ASP A 66 -7.65 0.31 13.23
CA ASP A 66 -8.95 0.83 12.78
C ASP A 66 -8.79 2.25 12.26
N TYR A 67 -9.10 2.47 10.99
CA TYR A 67 -9.04 3.80 10.37
C TYR A 67 -10.37 4.53 10.43
N TYR A 68 -11.48 3.81 10.22
CA TYR A 68 -12.84 4.37 10.27
C TYR A 68 -13.88 3.24 10.34
N THR A 69 -15.04 3.52 10.92
CA THR A 69 -16.23 2.68 10.79
C THR A 69 -16.97 3.09 9.53
N TRP A 70 -17.06 2.19 8.54
CA TRP A 70 -17.70 2.52 7.26
C TRP A 70 -19.22 2.67 7.41
N ILE A 71 -19.88 1.67 7.99
CA ILE A 71 -21.32 1.63 8.26
C ILE A 71 -21.49 1.02 9.66
N PRO A 72 -21.93 1.79 10.67
CA PRO A 72 -22.16 1.24 12.01
C PRO A 72 -23.20 0.12 11.93
N GLY A 73 -22.85 -1.06 12.45
CA GLY A 73 -23.83 -2.11 12.70
C GLY A 73 -24.74 -1.67 13.84
N GLY A 74 -26.05 -1.61 13.59
CA GLY A 74 -27.06 -1.42 14.63
C GLY A 74 -27.25 -2.67 15.48
#